data_AF-A0AAW1CRG6-F1
#
_entry.id   AF-A0AAW1CRG6-F1
#
_cell.length_a   1.000
_cell.length_b   1.000
_cell.length_c   1.000
_cell.angle_alpha   90.00
_cell.angle_beta   90.00
_cell.angle_gamma   90.00
#
_symmetry.space_group_name_H-M   'P 1'
#
loop_
_entity.id
_entity.type
_entity.pdbx_description
1 polymer ?
#
loop_
_entity_poly.entity_id
_entity_poly.type
_entity_poly.pdbx_seq_one_letter_code
_entity_poly.pdbx_strand_id
1 'polypeptide(L)'
;MDNDRVLNVYLACLYDEGPCGGRPQLVKGALHDILATTCSKCNDQHRERLKYSLNKFIEKRPADWERILSIFDPNGEYKDNIEKLRKGLPP
;
A
#
# COMPACT_ATOMS: atom_id res chain seq x y z
N MET A 1 10.92 -5.95 2.85
CA MET A 1 10.81 -5.86 1.36
C MET A 1 12.07 -6.42 0.75
N ASP A 2 12.41 -7.62 1.18
CA ASP A 2 13.74 -8.20 0.97
C ASP A 2 13.57 -9.65 0.46
N ASN A 3 12.32 -10.07 0.23
CA ASN A 3 11.94 -11.33 -0.40
C ASN A 3 10.96 -11.03 -1.54
N ASP A 4 11.51 -10.86 -2.74
CA ASP A 4 10.75 -10.52 -3.94
C ASP A 4 9.77 -11.62 -4.34
N ARG A 5 10.09 -12.89 -4.07
CA ARG A 5 9.17 -14.00 -4.36
C ARG A 5 7.87 -13.85 -3.59
N VAL A 6 7.95 -13.54 -2.30
CA VAL A 6 6.75 -13.32 -1.47
C VAL A 6 6.05 -12.05 -1.92
N LEU A 7 6.78 -10.96 -2.15
CA LEU A 7 6.21 -9.69 -2.59
C LEU A 7 5.42 -9.85 -3.90
N ASN A 8 5.95 -10.57 -4.88
CA ASN A 8 5.30 -10.79 -6.17
C ASN A 8 3.96 -11.54 -6.05
N VAL A 9 3.82 -12.45 -5.08
CA VAL A 9 2.52 -13.10 -4.80
C VAL A 9 1.49 -12.10 -4.28
N TYR A 10 1.93 -11.17 -3.42
CA TYR A 10 1.05 -10.10 -2.94
C TYR A 10 0.68 -9.13 -4.06
N LEU A 11 1.65 -8.74 -4.88
CA LEU A 11 1.42 -7.86 -6.03
C LEU A 11 0.44 -8.50 -7.03
N ALA A 12 0.60 -9.78 -7.35
CA ALA A 12 -0.34 -10.48 -8.23
C ALA A 12 -1.79 -10.44 -7.71
N CYS A 13 -2.00 -10.56 -6.40
CA CYS A 13 -3.32 -10.40 -5.78
C CYS A 13 -3.82 -8.94 -5.84
N LEU A 14 -2.94 -7.97 -5.60
CA LEU A 14 -3.26 -6.54 -5.74
C LEU A 14 -3.62 -6.18 -7.19
N TYR A 15 -3.03 -6.85 -8.17
CA TYR A 15 -3.27 -6.66 -9.60
C TYR A 15 -4.46 -7.44 -10.16
N ASP A 16 -5.11 -8.30 -9.36
CA ASP A 16 -6.09 -9.28 -9.84
C ASP A 16 -5.53 -10.25 -10.90
N GLU A 17 -4.23 -10.52 -10.87
CA GLU A 17 -3.51 -11.38 -11.83
C GLU A 17 -3.10 -12.74 -11.26
N GLY A 18 -3.48 -13.05 -10.02
CA GLY A 18 -3.06 -14.29 -9.39
C GLY A 18 -3.76 -14.63 -8.08
N PRO A 19 -3.26 -15.66 -7.36
CA PRO A 19 -3.89 -16.17 -6.15
C PRO A 19 -4.03 -15.09 -5.07
N CYS A 20 -5.26 -14.84 -4.64
CA CYS A 20 -5.61 -13.77 -3.70
C CYS A 20 -6.36 -14.38 -2.51
N GLY A 21 -5.63 -15.07 -1.64
CA GLY A 21 -6.19 -15.79 -0.49
C GLY A 21 -5.34 -15.63 0.76
N GLY A 22 -5.97 -15.66 1.94
CA GLY A 22 -5.28 -15.47 3.22
C GLY A 22 -4.73 -14.05 3.39
N ARG A 23 -3.41 -13.93 3.62
CA ARG A 23 -2.77 -12.63 3.93
C ARG A 23 -2.82 -11.60 2.78
N PRO A 24 -2.52 -11.94 1.52
CA PRO A 24 -2.69 -11.03 0.39
C PRO A 24 -4.08 -10.39 0.30
N GLN A 25 -5.15 -11.16 0.48
CA GLN A 25 -6.53 -10.67 0.43
C GLN A 25 -6.81 -9.64 1.54
N LEU A 26 -6.29 -9.88 2.75
CA LEU A 26 -6.42 -8.94 3.86
C LEU A 26 -5.69 -7.62 3.56
N VAL A 27 -4.48 -7.69 2.97
CA VAL A 27 -3.73 -6.49 2.56
C VAL A 27 -4.48 -5.72 1.48
N LYS A 28 -5.03 -6.42 0.48
CA LYS A 28 -5.85 -5.82 -0.57
C LYS A 28 -7.04 -5.03 -0.02
N GLY A 29 -7.78 -5.62 0.93
CA GLY A 29 -8.90 -4.95 1.59
C GLY A 29 -8.47 -3.78 2.47
N ALA A 30 -7.37 -3.93 3.21
CA ALA A 30 -6.82 -2.86 4.04
C ALA A 30 -6.30 -1.69 3.20
N LEU A 31 -5.75 -1.95 2.01
CA LEU A 31 -5.16 -0.93 1.15
C LEU A 31 -6.20 0.12 0.73
N HIS A 32 -7.41 -0.32 0.35
CA HIS A 32 -8.49 0.61 0.03
C HIS A 32 -8.85 1.51 1.22
N ASP A 33 -8.97 0.94 2.44
CA ASP A 33 -9.24 1.71 3.67
C ASP A 33 -8.10 2.68 4.01
N ILE A 34 -6.85 2.24 3.84
CA ILE A 34 -5.65 3.06 4.06
C ILE A 34 -5.61 4.26 3.13
N LEU A 35 -5.85 4.05 1.83
CA LEU A 35 -5.84 5.10 0.81
C LEU A 35 -6.99 6.11 1.03
N ALA A 36 -8.20 5.60 1.29
CA ALA A 36 -9.37 6.43 1.48
C ALA A 36 -9.35 7.23 2.80
N THR A 37 -8.87 6.63 3.89
CA THR A 37 -9.05 7.21 5.24
C THR A 37 -7.75 7.60 5.92
N THR A 38 -6.60 7.43 5.26
CA THR A 38 -5.29 7.60 5.91
C THR A 38 -5.16 6.69 7.14
N CYS A 39 -5.59 5.42 7.03
CA CYS A 39 -5.49 4.41 8.09
C CYS A 39 -6.32 4.76 9.35
N SER A 40 -7.57 5.19 9.20
CA SER A 40 -8.41 5.63 10.33
C SER A 40 -8.56 4.58 11.45
N LYS A 41 -8.48 3.28 11.09
CA LYS A 41 -8.61 2.15 12.02
C LYS A 41 -7.28 1.70 12.66
N CYS A 42 -6.19 2.37 12.36
CA CYS A 42 -4.85 1.96 12.78
C CYS A 42 -4.49 2.63 14.11
N ASN A 43 -3.98 1.83 15.06
CA ASN A 43 -3.31 2.38 16.24
C ASN A 43 -1.97 3.04 15.82
N ASP A 44 -1.41 3.85 16.72
CA ASP A 44 -0.21 4.65 16.42
C ASP A 44 0.96 3.79 15.95
N GLN A 45 1.20 2.65 16.61
CA GLN A 45 2.29 1.74 16.26
C GLN A 45 2.12 1.11 14.86
N HIS A 46 0.90 0.71 14.50
CA HIS A 46 0.59 0.18 13.17
C HIS A 46 0.70 1.27 12.10
N ARG A 47 0.27 2.49 12.43
CA ARG A 47 0.36 3.65 11.53
C ARG A 47 1.82 3.97 11.21
N GLU A 48 2.72 3.99 12.19
CA GLU A 48 4.15 4.21 11.96
C GLU A 48 4.78 3.11 11.10
N ARG A 49 4.50 1.84 11.41
CA ARG A 49 5.03 0.71 10.62
C ARG A 49 4.50 0.73 9.19
N LEU A 50 3.24 1.09 9.00
CA LEU A 50 2.64 1.22 7.68
C LEU A 50 3.33 2.35 6.90
N LYS A 51 3.50 3.52 7.51
CA LYS A 51 4.19 4.65 6.87
C LYS A 51 5.60 4.27 6.44
N TYR A 52 6.37 3.65 7.33
CA TYR A 52 7.73 3.16 7.01
C TYR A 52 7.72 2.15 5.86
N SER A 53 6.82 1.16 5.92
CA SER A 53 6.71 0.13 4.89
C SER A 53 6.31 0.72 3.55
N LEU A 54 5.37 1.67 3.54
CA LEU A 54 4.90 2.33 2.34
C LEU A 54 6.00 3.17 1.69
N ASN A 55 6.74 3.98 2.46
CA ASN A 55 7.86 4.75 1.91
C ASN A 55 8.92 3.83 1.30
N LYS A 56 9.33 2.77 2.03
CA LYS A 56 10.29 1.78 1.53
C LYS A 56 9.77 1.07 0.27
N PHE A 57 8.45 0.85 0.14
CA PHE A 57 7.84 0.28 -1.06
C PHE A 57 7.95 1.19 -2.26
N ILE A 58 7.51 2.43 -2.10
CA ILE A 58 7.47 3.43 -3.18
C ILE A 58 8.88 3.70 -3.70
N GLU A 59 9.87 3.78 -2.81
CA GLU A 59 11.27 3.97 -3.19
C GLU A 59 11.86 2.77 -3.93
N LYS A 60 11.61 1.55 -3.44
CA LYS A 60 12.16 0.33 -4.05
C LYS A 60 11.43 -0.11 -5.32
N ARG A 61 10.13 0.17 -5.42
CA ARG A 61 9.20 -0.37 -6.42
C ARG A 61 8.21 0.71 -6.90
N PRO A 62 8.70 1.83 -7.47
CA PRO A 62 7.83 2.94 -7.89
C PRO A 62 6.85 2.53 -9.00
N ALA A 63 7.28 1.70 -9.97
CA ALA A 63 6.41 1.21 -11.04
C ALA A 63 5.26 0.33 -10.52
N ASP A 64 5.55 -0.55 -9.56
CA ASP A 64 4.52 -1.38 -8.93
C ASP A 64 3.53 -0.52 -8.14
N TRP A 65 4.02 0.55 -7.49
CA TRP A 65 3.18 1.51 -6.79
C TRP A 65 2.26 2.29 -7.72
N GLU A 66 2.76 2.80 -8.84
CA GLU A 66 1.93 3.46 -9.86
C GLU A 66 0.83 2.53 -10.39
N ARG A 67 1.19 1.26 -10.62
CA ARG A 67 0.23 0.23 -11.04
C ARG A 67 -0.82 -0.07 -9.98
N ILE A 68 -0.45 -0.08 -8.70
CA ILE A 68 -1.43 -0.20 -7.62
C ILE A 68 -2.38 1.01 -7.66
N LEU A 69 -1.86 2.23 -7.80
CA LEU A 69 -2.71 3.42 -7.85
C LEU A 69 -3.66 3.41 -9.04
N SER A 70 -3.26 2.92 -10.22
CA SER A 70 -4.18 2.83 -11.35
C SER A 70 -5.35 1.87 -11.13
N ILE A 71 -5.23 0.92 -10.20
CA ILE A 71 -6.27 -0.05 -9.85
C ILE A 71 -7.15 0.45 -8.69
N PHE A 72 -6.53 0.96 -7.63
CA PHE A 72 -7.23 1.34 -6.40
C PHE A 72 -7.61 2.83 -6.34
N ASP A 73 -6.97 3.67 -7.14
CA ASP A 73 -7.19 5.12 -7.22
C ASP A 73 -7.15 5.64 -8.68
N PRO A 74 -7.96 5.08 -9.60
CA PRO A 74 -7.92 5.46 -11.02
C PRO A 74 -8.22 6.94 -11.27
N ASN A 75 -9.00 7.57 -10.37
CA ASN A 75 -9.36 8.99 -10.44
C ASN A 75 -8.32 9.90 -9.76
N GLY A 76 -7.36 9.35 -9.01
CA GLY A 76 -6.37 10.13 -8.26
C GLY A 76 -6.94 10.87 -7.05
N GLU A 77 -8.06 10.42 -6.50
CA GLU A 77 -8.77 11.02 -5.36
C GLU A 77 -7.99 10.87 -4.05
N TYR A 78 -7.10 9.87 -3.94
CA TYR A 78 -6.37 9.57 -2.71
C TYR A 78 -4.93 10.08 -2.70
N LYS A 79 -4.48 10.76 -3.76
CA LYS A 79 -3.12 11.33 -3.85
C LYS A 79 -2.77 12.21 -2.66
N ASP A 80 -3.67 13.11 -2.28
CA ASP A 80 -3.46 14.00 -1.13
C ASP A 80 -3.37 13.25 0.20
N ASN A 81 -4.15 12.17 0.36
CA ASN A 81 -4.11 11.33 1.56
C ASN A 81 -2.81 10.54 1.66
N ILE A 82 -2.34 10.00 0.52
CA ILE A 82 -1.04 9.32 0.42
C ILE A 82 0.07 10.31 0.76
N GLU A 83 0.05 11.51 0.20
CA GLU A 83 1.04 12.54 0.52
C GLU A 83 1.04 12.90 2.01
N LYS A 84 -0.14 13.07 2.62
CA LYS A 84 -0.26 13.32 4.07
C LYS A 84 0.30 12.16 4.90
N LEU A 85 0.04 10.92 4.49
CA LEU A 85 0.59 9.74 5.15
C LEU A 85 2.12 9.73 5.07
N ARG A 86 2.69 10.14 3.92
CA ARG A 86 4.14 10.20 3.67
C ARG A 86 4.85 11.37 4.35
N LYS A 87 4.26 12.59 4.35
CA LYS A 87 4.84 13.83 4.91
C LYS A 87 4.97 13.82 6.43
N GLY A 88 4.28 12.91 7.12
CA GLY A 88 4.35 12.76 8.57
C GLY A 88 5.54 11.92 9.08
N LEU A 89 6.68 11.91 8.38
CA LEU A 89 7.92 11.26 8.82
C LEU A 89 9.07 12.27 8.89
N PRO A 90 9.96 12.20 9.89
CA PRO A 90 11.29 12.76 9.75
C PRO A 90 12.03 12.07 8.58
N PRO A 91 12.90 12.80 7.86
CA PRO A 91 13.67 12.28 6.74
C PRO A 91 14.54 11.07 7.11
#